data_AF-A0A836JYE7-F1
#
_entry.id   AF-A0A836JYE7-F1
#
_cell.length_a   1.000
_cell.length_b   1.000
_cell.length_c   1.000
_cell.angle_alpha   90.00
_cell.angle_beta   90.00
_cell.angle_gamma   90.00
#
_symmetry.space_group_name_H-M   'P 1'
#
loop_
_entity.id
_entity.type
_entity.pdbx_description
1 polymer ?
#
loop_
_entity_poly.entity_id
_entity_poly.type
_entity_poly.pdbx_seq_one_letter_code
_entity_poly.pdbx_strand_id
1 'polypeptide(L)'
;MIQKQGHWVPYELITGDRYRLQLMRLSRALKEKRPLYAQRHDKVILLHDNARPHVATPVKTYLETLKWEVLPHPLYSPDIAPSDFHLFRSMAHGLADRRFHSYEEAQKWIDSWIASKDMSFFRRGIHVLPERWEKVVSSDGQYFK
;
A
#
# COMPACT_ATOMS: atom_id res chain seq x y z
N MET A 1 8.64 9.43 32.89
CA MET A 1 8.22 9.67 31.50
C MET A 1 9.39 9.29 30.60
N ILE A 2 9.27 8.20 29.84
CA ILE A 2 10.34 7.73 28.96
C ILE A 2 9.98 8.17 27.55
N GLN A 3 10.67 9.20 27.06
CA GLN A 3 10.73 9.48 25.63
C GLN A 3 11.43 8.30 24.95
N LYS A 4 10.69 7.49 24.21
CA LYS A 4 11.30 6.54 23.28
C LYS A 4 11.77 7.36 22.07
N GLN A 5 13.03 7.79 22.12
CA GLN A 5 13.78 8.13 20.92
C GLN A 5 13.74 6.92 19.98
N GLY A 6 13.43 7.15 18.70
CA GLY A 6 13.36 6.13 17.68
C GLY A 6 14.73 5.53 17.44
N HIS A 7 15.08 4.52 18.23
CA HIS A 7 16.21 3.66 17.96
C HIS A 7 15.90 2.88 16.68
N TRP A 8 16.67 3.12 15.62
CA TRP A 8 16.68 2.26 14.45
C TRP A 8 17.15 0.88 14.89
N VAL A 9 16.25 -0.10 14.87
CA VAL A 9 16.59 -1.51 15.08
C VAL A 9 16.65 -2.13 13.68
N PRO A 10 17.83 -2.53 13.18
CA PRO A 10 17.88 -3.31 11.96
C PRO A 10 17.04 -4.59 12.14
N TYR A 11 16.44 -5.11 11.07
CA TYR A 11 15.65 -6.36 11.06
C TYR A 11 14.23 -6.30 11.61
N GLU A 12 13.62 -5.12 11.73
CA GLU A 12 12.20 -5.01 12.07
C GLU A 12 11.31 -5.48 10.90
N LEU A 13 10.93 -6.76 10.92
CA LEU A 13 10.06 -7.38 9.93
C LEU A 13 8.58 -7.00 10.14
N ILE A 14 7.81 -6.98 9.06
CA ILE A 14 6.35 -6.89 9.13
C ILE A 14 5.80 -8.25 9.57
N THR A 15 5.29 -8.35 10.80
CA THR A 15 4.52 -9.50 11.29
C THR A 15 3.02 -9.26 11.12
N GLY A 16 2.19 -10.29 11.28
CA GLY A 16 0.73 -10.13 11.24
C GLY A 16 0.21 -9.10 12.25
N ASP A 17 0.72 -9.12 13.48
CA ASP A 17 0.35 -8.13 14.50
C ASP A 17 0.78 -6.71 14.13
N ARG A 18 1.99 -6.56 13.57
CA ARG A 18 2.48 -5.26 13.11
C ARG A 18 1.65 -4.72 11.96
N TYR A 19 1.30 -5.58 11.00
CA TYR A 19 0.45 -5.21 9.89
C TYR A 19 -0.96 -4.83 10.37
N ARG A 20 -1.53 -5.55 11.33
CA ARG A 20 -2.78 -5.17 12.00
C ARG A 20 -2.69 -3.77 12.61
N LEU A 21 -1.61 -3.45 13.32
CA LEU A 21 -1.40 -2.11 13.87
C LEU A 21 -1.31 -1.03 12.77
N GLN A 22 -0.72 -1.35 11.62
CA GLN A 22 -0.72 -0.44 10.47
C GLN A 22 -2.12 -0.24 9.90
N LEU A 23 -2.94 -1.29 9.80
CA LEU A 23 -4.36 -1.17 9.40
C LEU A 23 -5.17 -0.32 10.38
N MET A 24 -4.89 -0.41 11.69
CA MET A 24 -5.53 0.45 12.69
C MET A 24 -5.20 1.93 12.47
N ARG A 25 -3.94 2.24 12.16
CA ARG A 25 -3.51 3.61 11.84
C ARG A 25 -4.11 4.09 10.52
N LEU A 26 -4.14 3.21 9.51
CA LEU A 26 -4.72 3.50 8.20
C LEU A 26 -6.22 3.80 8.31
N SER A 27 -6.98 3.01 9.06
CA SER A 27 -8.42 3.22 9.22
C SER A 27 -8.72 4.55 9.89
N ARG A 28 -7.92 4.97 10.88
CA ARG A 28 -8.00 6.30 11.48
C ARG A 28 -7.68 7.40 10.47
N ALA A 29 -6.56 7.27 9.76
CA ALA A 29 -6.14 8.26 8.78
C ALA A 29 -7.15 8.43 7.62
N LEU A 30 -7.81 7.35 7.20
CA LEU A 30 -8.88 7.39 6.20
C LEU A 30 -10.08 8.18 6.71
N LYS A 31 -10.53 7.95 7.95
CA LYS A 31 -11.63 8.72 8.55
C LYS A 31 -11.32 10.22 8.61
N GLU A 32 -10.09 10.58 8.95
CA GLU A 32 -9.64 11.97 9.04
C GLU A 32 -9.48 12.63 7.66
N LYS A 33 -8.80 11.98 6.72
CA LYS A 33 -8.43 12.57 5.42
C LYS A 33 -9.48 12.41 4.33
N ARG A 34 -10.50 11.57 4.55
CA ARG A 34 -11.54 11.25 3.56
C ARG A 34 -12.92 11.18 4.24
N PRO A 35 -13.42 12.30 4.79
CA PRO A 35 -14.70 12.32 5.51
C PRO A 35 -15.89 11.91 4.63
N LEU A 36 -15.80 12.09 3.31
CA LEU A 36 -16.82 11.67 2.36
C LEU A 36 -17.07 10.15 2.37
N TYR A 37 -16.05 9.31 2.63
CA TYR A 37 -16.27 7.85 2.75
C TYR A 37 -17.11 7.50 3.96
N ALA A 38 -16.95 8.23 5.07
CA ALA A 38 -17.75 8.04 6.27
C ALA A 38 -19.21 8.50 6.06
N GLN A 39 -19.43 9.52 5.24
CA GLN A 39 -20.77 10.08 4.95
C GLN A 39 -21.56 9.27 3.92
N ARG A 40 -20.88 8.72 2.91
CA ARG A 40 -21.53 7.94 1.84
C ARG A 40 -21.78 6.48 2.20
N HIS A 41 -21.31 6.05 3.37
CA HIS A 41 -21.27 4.63 3.76
C HIS A 41 -20.54 3.76 2.72
N ASP A 42 -19.61 4.35 1.97
CA ASP A 42 -18.85 3.64 0.96
C ASP A 42 -17.97 2.59 1.64
N LYS A 43 -18.17 1.32 1.27
CA LYS A 43 -17.35 0.23 1.74
C LYS A 43 -15.93 0.38 1.18
N VAL A 44 -14.93 0.35 2.06
CA VAL A 44 -13.53 0.34 1.62
C VAL A 44 -13.23 -1.00 0.97
N ILE A 45 -12.68 -0.94 -0.24
CA ILE A 45 -12.16 -2.08 -0.97
C ILE A 45 -10.63 -2.03 -0.87
N LEU A 46 -10.05 -3.00 -0.17
CA LEU A 46 -8.61 -3.15 0.03
C LEU A 46 -8.03 -4.10 -1.03
N LEU A 47 -7.00 -3.63 -1.73
CA LEU A 47 -6.15 -4.44 -2.59
C LEU A 47 -4.76 -4.53 -1.95
N HIS A 48 -4.34 -5.73 -1.58
CA HIS A 48 -2.99 -6.06 -1.11
C HIS A 48 -2.59 -7.46 -1.58
N ASP A 49 -1.30 -7.79 -1.53
CA ASP A 49 -0.81 -9.11 -1.90
C ASP A 49 -1.01 -10.14 -0.77
N ASN A 50 -0.85 -11.41 -1.10
CA ASN A 50 -1.05 -12.54 -0.17
C ASN A 50 0.20 -12.83 0.69
N ALA A 51 1.05 -11.84 0.98
CA ALA A 51 2.19 -12.03 1.86
C ALA A 51 1.74 -12.63 3.20
N ARG A 52 2.54 -13.52 3.78
CA ARG A 52 2.18 -14.25 5.02
C ARG A 52 1.62 -13.34 6.14
N PRO A 53 2.20 -12.15 6.41
CA PRO A 53 1.64 -11.23 7.40
C PRO A 53 0.23 -10.73 7.06
N HIS A 54 -0.10 -10.54 5.78
CA HIS A 54 -1.35 -9.96 5.31
C HIS A 54 -2.54 -10.93 5.43
N VAL A 55 -2.27 -12.23 5.33
CA VAL A 55 -3.28 -13.30 5.45
C VAL A 55 -3.34 -13.93 6.84
N ALA A 56 -2.58 -13.40 7.81
CA ALA A 56 -2.56 -13.88 9.18
C ALA A 56 -3.92 -13.67 9.88
N THR A 57 -4.29 -14.58 10.79
CA THR A 57 -5.52 -14.52 11.58
C THR A 57 -5.81 -13.15 12.20
N PRO A 58 -4.88 -12.51 12.95
CA PRO A 58 -5.15 -11.19 13.54
C PRO A 58 -5.47 -10.09 12.52
N VAL A 59 -4.98 -10.22 11.27
CA VAL A 59 -5.26 -9.28 10.19
C VAL A 59 -6.65 -9.52 9.60
N LYS A 60 -6.98 -10.78 9.28
CA LYS A 60 -8.30 -11.17 8.76
C LYS A 60 -9.43 -10.75 9.71
N THR A 61 -9.30 -11.08 10.99
CA THR A 61 -10.28 -10.70 12.03
C THR A 61 -10.44 -9.18 12.14
N TYR A 62 -9.35 -8.42 11.98
CA TYR A 62 -9.43 -6.97 12.05
C TYR A 62 -10.08 -6.36 10.80
N LEU A 63 -9.80 -6.89 9.60
CA LEU A 63 -10.45 -6.46 8.36
C LEU A 63 -11.97 -6.75 8.38
N GLU A 64 -12.38 -7.89 8.94
CA GLU A 64 -13.79 -8.22 9.20
C GLU A 64 -14.44 -7.21 10.15
N THR A 65 -13.74 -6.83 11.23
CA THR A 65 -14.21 -5.80 12.17
C THR A 65 -14.41 -4.44 11.49
N LEU A 66 -13.51 -4.08 10.57
CA LEU A 66 -13.61 -2.87 9.76
C LEU A 66 -14.69 -2.96 8.66
N LYS A 67 -15.19 -4.16 8.37
CA LYS A 67 -16.09 -4.47 7.24
C LYS A 67 -15.50 -4.08 5.88
N TRP A 68 -14.17 -4.10 5.77
CA TRP A 68 -13.50 -3.83 4.50
C TRP A 68 -13.61 -5.04 3.59
N GLU A 69 -13.86 -4.80 2.31
CA GLU A 69 -13.75 -5.83 1.30
C GLU A 69 -12.29 -6.05 0.94
N VAL A 70 -11.85 -7.29 0.87
CA VAL A 70 -10.50 -7.62 0.38
C VAL A 70 -10.66 -8.16 -1.03
N LEU A 71 -10.06 -7.49 -2.01
CA LEU A 71 -10.06 -8.00 -3.38
C LEU A 71 -9.17 -9.24 -3.47
N PRO A 72 -9.62 -10.29 -4.19
CA PRO A 72 -8.76 -11.40 -4.54
C PRO A 72 -7.52 -10.89 -5.29
N HIS A 73 -6.35 -11.34 -4.85
CA HIS A 73 -5.09 -11.09 -5.54
C HIS A 73 -4.44 -12.44 -5.87
N PRO A 74 -4.01 -12.70 -7.11
CA PRO A 74 -3.29 -13.91 -7.47
C PRO A 74 -1.87 -13.88 -6.88
N LEU A 75 -1.26 -15.06 -6.77
CA LEU A 75 0.14 -15.16 -6.35
C LEU A 75 1.07 -14.61 -7.45
N TYR A 76 2.15 -13.94 -7.04
CA TYR A 76 3.21 -13.46 -7.93
C TYR A 76 2.71 -12.52 -9.05
N SER A 77 1.73 -11.66 -8.77
CA SER A 77 1.12 -10.77 -9.79
C SER A 77 1.38 -9.27 -9.52
N PRO A 78 2.66 -8.83 -9.49
CA PRO A 78 2.99 -7.41 -9.28
C PRO A 78 2.50 -6.52 -10.43
N ASP A 79 2.29 -7.11 -11.62
CA ASP A 79 1.72 -6.47 -12.80
C ASP A 79 0.27 -6.02 -12.62
N ILE A 80 -0.44 -6.51 -11.61
CA ILE A 80 -1.78 -6.04 -11.25
C ILE A 80 -1.87 -5.39 -9.86
N ALA A 81 -0.73 -5.12 -9.23
CA ALA A 81 -0.64 -4.35 -7.99
C ALA A 81 -0.27 -2.89 -8.31
N PRO A 82 -1.19 -1.91 -8.12
CA PRO A 82 -0.91 -0.50 -8.43
C PRO A 82 0.29 0.07 -7.67
N SER A 83 0.54 -0.44 -6.46
CA SER A 83 1.73 -0.11 -5.69
C SER A 83 3.01 -0.46 -6.48
N ASP A 84 3.07 -1.63 -7.11
CA ASP A 84 4.26 -2.11 -7.82
C ASP A 84 4.39 -1.47 -9.20
N PHE A 85 3.38 -1.65 -10.07
CA PHE A 85 3.51 -1.26 -11.47
C PHE A 85 3.50 0.26 -11.70
N HIS A 86 2.99 1.05 -10.73
CA HIS A 86 2.83 2.51 -10.86
C HIS A 86 3.59 3.29 -9.79
N LEU A 87 3.24 3.11 -8.50
CA LEU A 87 3.80 3.92 -7.42
C LEU A 87 5.30 3.68 -7.24
N PHE A 88 5.70 2.43 -6.97
CA PHE A 88 7.09 2.04 -6.74
C PHE A 88 7.91 2.09 -8.02
N ARG A 89 7.33 1.73 -9.17
CA ARG A 89 7.99 1.95 -10.47
C ARG A 89 8.39 3.40 -10.68
N SER A 90 7.50 4.35 -10.42
CA SER A 90 7.81 5.78 -10.52
C SER A 90 8.80 6.24 -9.44
N MET A 91 8.70 5.70 -8.23
CA MET A 91 9.59 6.04 -7.12
C MET A 91 11.02 5.54 -7.37
N ALA A 92 11.19 4.34 -7.92
CA ALA A 92 12.48 3.75 -8.24
C ALA A 92 13.31 4.62 -9.17
N HIS A 93 12.69 5.25 -10.18
CA HIS A 93 13.37 6.24 -11.03
C HIS A 93 13.91 7.44 -10.25
N GLY A 94 13.18 7.90 -9.23
CA GLY A 94 13.65 8.99 -8.36
C GLY A 94 14.72 8.57 -7.35
N LEU A 95 14.80 7.28 -7.05
CA LEU A 95 15.76 6.68 -6.11
C LEU A 95 17.09 6.27 -6.76
N ALA A 96 17.12 6.02 -8.08
CA ALA A 96 18.25 5.42 -8.78
C ALA A 96 19.60 6.12 -8.51
N ASP A 97 19.60 7.45 -8.42
CA ASP A 97 20.82 8.25 -8.24
C ASP A 97 20.98 8.81 -6.81
N ARG A 98 20.28 8.23 -5.82
CA ARG A 98 20.27 8.75 -4.45
C ARG A 98 20.98 7.83 -3.47
N ARG A 99 21.74 8.45 -2.57
CA ARG A 99 22.31 7.82 -1.37
C ARG A 99 21.83 8.58 -0.15
N PHE A 100 21.21 7.87 0.77
CA PHE A 100 20.78 8.42 2.06
C PHE A 100 21.80 8.06 3.12
N HIS A 101 22.11 9.03 3.99
CA HIS A 101 23.06 8.88 5.09
C HIS A 101 22.34 8.64 6.43
N SER A 102 21.02 8.80 6.46
CA SER A 102 20.20 8.50 7.63
C SER A 102 18.78 8.05 7.26
N TYR A 103 18.09 7.44 8.22
CA TYR A 103 16.69 7.06 8.08
C TYR A 103 15.79 8.30 7.89
N GLU A 104 16.07 9.38 8.62
CA GLU A 104 15.33 10.64 8.54
C GLU A 104 15.46 11.29 7.16
N GLU A 105 16.65 11.20 6.55
CA GLU A 105 16.87 11.69 5.18
C GLU A 105 16.02 10.90 4.17
N ALA A 106 16.01 9.57 4.27
CA ALA A 106 15.19 8.71 3.43
C ALA A 106 13.69 8.99 3.63
N GLN A 107 13.24 9.11 4.88
CA GLN A 107 11.85 9.41 5.21
C GLN A 107 11.43 10.78 4.64
N LYS A 108 12.22 11.83 4.86
CA LYS A 108 11.94 13.18 4.34
C LYS A 108 11.87 13.19 2.82
N TRP A 109 12.74 12.43 2.16
CA TRP A 109 12.69 12.30 0.71
C TRP A 109 11.40 11.62 0.24
N ILE A 110 10.99 10.51 0.87
CA ILE A 110 9.73 9.81 0.56
C ILE A 110 8.53 10.75 0.75
N ASP A 111 8.47 11.46 1.88
CA ASP A 111 7.41 12.41 2.18
C ASP A 111 7.33 13.51 1.11
N SER A 112 8.48 14.07 0.72
CA SER A 112 8.58 15.09 -0.33
C SER A 112 8.18 14.55 -1.70
N TRP A 113 8.61 13.33 -2.03
CA TRP A 113 8.28 12.68 -3.30
C TRP A 113 6.79 12.42 -3.40
N ILE A 114 6.14 11.91 -2.35
CA ILE A 114 4.68 11.67 -2.31
C ILE A 114 3.93 13.01 -2.44
N ALA A 115 4.35 14.04 -1.71
CA ALA A 115 3.74 15.37 -1.76
C ALA A 115 3.89 16.05 -3.14
N SER A 116 4.94 15.71 -3.89
CA SER A 116 5.15 16.22 -5.25
C SER A 116 4.20 15.65 -6.30
N LYS A 117 3.48 14.56 -5.98
CA LYS A 117 2.54 13.92 -6.92
C LYS A 117 1.17 14.54 -6.79
N ASP A 118 0.61 14.94 -7.92
CA ASP A 118 -0.75 15.45 -8.00
C ASP A 118 -1.78 14.31 -7.86
N MET A 119 -3.04 14.67 -7.62
CA MET A 119 -4.12 13.70 -7.44
C MET A 119 -4.37 12.83 -8.70
N SER A 120 -4.12 13.36 -9.90
CA SER A 120 -4.26 12.61 -11.15
C SER A 120 -3.22 11.52 -11.29
N PHE A 121 -2.01 11.68 -10.72
CA PHE A 121 -1.01 10.61 -10.63
C PHE A 121 -1.56 9.38 -9.91
N PHE A 122 -2.12 9.55 -8.70
CA PHE A 122 -2.70 8.44 -7.95
C PHE A 122 -3.95 7.87 -8.63
N ARG A 123 -4.80 8.75 -9.18
CA ARG A 123 -6.01 8.33 -9.89
C ARG A 123 -5.67 7.43 -11.07
N ARG A 124 -4.71 7.83 -11.92
CA ARG A 124 -4.26 7.03 -13.08
C ARG A 124 -3.80 5.64 -12.68
N GLY A 125 -2.98 5.53 -11.62
CA GLY A 125 -2.49 4.23 -11.14
C GLY A 125 -3.60 3.24 -10.81
N ILE A 126 -4.71 3.73 -10.25
CA ILE A 126 -5.88 2.89 -9.94
C ILE A 126 -6.74 2.63 -11.19
N HIS A 127 -6.95 3.63 -12.05
CA HIS A 127 -7.86 3.52 -13.20
C HIS A 127 -7.32 2.64 -14.34
N VAL A 128 -6.02 2.31 -14.33
CA VAL A 128 -5.40 1.37 -15.29
C VAL A 128 -5.65 -0.09 -14.90
N LEU A 129 -6.17 -0.38 -13.70
CA LEU A 129 -6.43 -1.76 -13.25
C LEU A 129 -7.32 -2.57 -14.21
N PRO A 130 -8.46 -2.06 -14.71
CA PRO A 130 -9.32 -2.84 -15.61
C PRO A 130 -8.60 -3.26 -16.90
N GLU A 131 -7.83 -2.35 -17.51
CA GLU A 131 -7.03 -2.65 -18.71
C GLU A 131 -5.99 -3.74 -18.42
N ARG A 132 -5.35 -3.70 -17.25
CA ARG A 132 -4.37 -4.72 -16.84
C ARG A 132 -5.05 -6.07 -16.59
N TRP A 133 -6.23 -6.10 -15.97
CA TRP A 133 -6.99 -7.34 -15.80
C TRP A 133 -7.40 -7.95 -17.13
N GLU A 134 -7.81 -7.12 -18.10
CA GLU A 134 -8.13 -7.58 -19.45
C GLU A 134 -6.91 -8.19 -20.16
N LYS A 135 -5.72 -7.62 -19.96
CA LYS A 135 -4.46 -8.18 -20.48
C LYS A 135 -4.11 -9.51 -19.83
N VAL A 136 -4.31 -9.67 -18.51
CA VAL A 136 -4.13 -10.97 -17.83
C VAL A 136 -5.04 -12.04 -18.42
N VAL A 137 -6.33 -11.72 -18.59
CA VAL A 137 -7.31 -12.66 -19.15
C VAL A 137 -6.95 -13.01 -20.60
N SER A 138 -6.60 -12.02 -21.41
CA SER A 138 -6.20 -12.21 -22.81
C SER A 138 -4.88 -12.97 -22.97
N SER A 139 -4.07 -13.04 -21.91
CA SER A 139 -2.79 -13.76 -21.88
C SER A 139 -2.90 -15.11 -21.16
N ASP A 140 -4.12 -15.61 -20.90
CA ASP A 140 -4.36 -16.85 -20.15
C ASP A 140 -3.61 -16.90 -18.81
N GLY A 141 -3.53 -15.76 -18.10
CA GLY A 141 -2.82 -15.64 -16.83
C GLY A 141 -1.31 -15.46 -16.94
N GLN A 142 -0.73 -15.40 -18.14
CA GLN A 142 0.69 -15.10 -18.33
C GLN A 142 0.99 -13.61 -18.14
N TYR A 143 2.25 -13.31 -17.83
CA TYR A 143 2.73 -11.94 -17.77
C TYR A 143 2.63 -11.25 -19.14
N PHE A 144 2.30 -9.96 -19.12
CA PHE A 144 2.17 -9.12 -20.31
C PHE A 144 3.10 -7.91 -20.25
N LYS A 145 3.31 -7.26 -21.40
CA LYS A 145 4.08 -6.02 -21.52
C LYS A 145 3.17 -4.80 -21.63
#